data_AF-A0A529LH26-F1
#
_entry.id   AF-A0A529LH26-F1
#
_cell.length_a   1.000
_cell.length_b   1.000
_cell.length_c   1.000
_cell.angle_alpha   90.00
_cell.angle_beta   90.00
_cell.angle_gamma   90.00
#
_symmetry.space_group_name_H-M   'P 1'
#
loop_
_entity.id
_entity.type
_entity.pdbx_description
1 polymer ?
#
loop_
_entity_poly.entity_id
_entity_poly.type
_entity_poly.pdbx_seq_one_letter_code
_entity_poly.pdbx_strand_id
1 'polypeptide(L)'
;LECKKAIASVQAVLFVTPEYNRSIPGGLKNAIDWASRPYGKNSFARKPTAVIGTSPGAIATAVAQQSLRSVLSFCNAPQMNSPEAYIQFTPGLITDDGEVTVASTETFLRNYMDEFHMFIARVLQV
;
A
#
# COMPACT_ATOMS: atom_id res chain seq x y z
N LEU A 1 -10.04 -5.45 17.20
CA LEU A 1 -9.85 -4.03 17.60
C LEU A 1 -8.42 -3.54 17.40
N GLU A 2 -7.39 -4.38 17.61
CA GLU A 2 -5.99 -3.95 17.57
C GLU A 2 -5.54 -3.35 16.23
N CYS A 3 -5.84 -4.01 15.10
CA CYS A 3 -5.57 -3.45 13.77
C CYS A 3 -6.20 -2.05 13.58
N LYS A 4 -7.43 -1.87 14.04
CA LYS A 4 -8.16 -0.59 13.97
C LYS A 4 -7.45 0.52 14.75
N LYS A 5 -7.03 0.22 15.98
CA LYS A 5 -6.29 1.15 16.83
C LYS A 5 -4.93 1.49 16.23
N ALA A 6 -4.20 0.49 15.74
CA ALA A 6 -2.89 0.68 15.10
C ALA A 6 -3.00 1.59 13.88
N ILE A 7 -4.02 1.40 13.04
CA ILE A 7 -4.30 2.30 11.91
C ILE A 7 -4.63 3.70 12.42
N ALA A 8 -5.45 3.84 13.46
CA ALA A 8 -5.83 5.15 13.99
C ALA A 8 -4.66 5.92 14.63
N SER A 9 -3.64 5.24 15.16
CA SER A 9 -2.48 5.85 15.83
C SER A 9 -1.37 6.31 14.88
N VAL A 10 -1.47 6.02 13.57
CA VAL A 10 -0.46 6.41 12.59
C VAL A 10 -0.96 7.53 11.67
N GLN A 11 -0.01 8.29 11.14
CA GLN A 11 -0.26 9.39 10.20
C GLN A 11 -0.61 8.90 8.79
N ALA A 12 -0.12 7.73 8.38
CA ALA A 12 -0.26 7.20 7.03
C ALA A 12 -0.28 5.66 7.04
N VAL A 13 -0.76 5.05 5.95
CA VAL A 13 -0.73 3.58 5.78
C VAL A 13 -0.12 3.21 4.43
N LEU A 14 0.94 2.42 4.44
CA LEU A 14 1.49 1.76 3.25
C LEU A 14 0.88 0.36 3.12
N PHE A 15 0.21 0.10 2.01
CA PHE A 15 -0.27 -1.23 1.67
C PHE A 15 0.75 -1.95 0.80
N VAL A 16 1.19 -3.12 1.26
CA VAL A 16 2.03 -4.05 0.48
C VAL A 16 1.19 -5.29 0.19
N THR A 17 0.89 -5.59 -1.07
CA THR A 17 -0.04 -6.67 -1.43
C THR A 17 0.48 -7.54 -2.57
N PRO A 18 0.34 -8.89 -2.49
CA PRO A 18 0.36 -9.74 -3.67
C PRO A 18 -0.94 -9.58 -4.48
N GLU A 19 -1.03 -10.26 -5.63
CA GLU A 19 -2.24 -10.37 -6.46
C GLU A 19 -2.72 -11.82 -6.50
N TYR A 20 -3.92 -12.06 -5.99
CA TYR A 20 -4.59 -13.37 -6.05
C TYR A 20 -5.81 -13.26 -6.96
N ASN A 21 -5.82 -14.06 -8.03
CA ASN A 21 -6.92 -14.13 -9.00
C ASN A 21 -7.37 -12.75 -9.50
N ARG A 22 -6.42 -11.90 -9.92
CA ARG A 22 -6.68 -10.53 -10.43
C ARG A 22 -7.33 -9.58 -9.41
N SER A 23 -7.11 -9.79 -8.12
CA SER A 23 -7.58 -8.88 -7.07
C SER A 23 -6.69 -8.95 -5.83
N ILE A 24 -7.05 -8.16 -4.82
CA ILE A 24 -6.43 -8.20 -3.50
C ILE A 24 -6.77 -9.51 -2.76
N PRO A 25 -5.89 -10.00 -1.88
CA PRO A 25 -6.18 -11.14 -1.01
C PRO A 25 -7.42 -10.90 -0.14
N GLY A 26 -8.24 -11.95 0.05
CA GLY A 26 -9.43 -11.88 0.91
C GLY A 26 -9.12 -11.47 2.34
N GLY A 27 -7.96 -11.89 2.89
CA GLY A 27 -7.50 -11.47 4.22
C GLY A 27 -7.24 -9.97 4.33
N LEU A 28 -6.64 -9.36 3.30
CA LEU A 28 -6.42 -7.91 3.24
C LEU A 28 -7.76 -7.17 3.16
N LYS A 29 -8.67 -7.61 2.28
CA LYS A 29 -10.00 -7.02 2.17
C LYS A 29 -10.78 -7.11 3.48
N ASN A 30 -10.75 -8.26 4.15
CA ASN A 30 -11.39 -8.46 5.44
C ASN A 30 -10.82 -7.52 6.52
N ALA A 31 -9.50 -7.33 6.58
CA ALA A 31 -8.89 -6.38 7.51
C ALA A 31 -9.37 -4.93 7.28
N ILE A 32 -9.45 -4.51 6.01
CA ILE A 32 -9.99 -3.20 5.62
C ILE A 32 -11.45 -3.06 6.04
N ASP A 33 -12.27 -4.08 5.78
CA ASP A 33 -13.69 -4.09 6.12
C ASP A 33 -13.90 -3.89 7.63
N TRP A 34 -13.20 -4.66 8.46
CA TRP A 34 -13.27 -4.49 9.92
C TRP A 34 -12.76 -3.13 10.41
N ALA A 35 -11.68 -2.61 9.82
CA ALA A 35 -11.12 -1.32 10.21
C ALA A 35 -11.97 -0.11 9.73
N SER A 36 -12.81 -0.30 8.71
CA SER A 36 -13.75 0.73 8.21
C SER A 36 -15.01 0.88 9.08
N ARG A 37 -15.31 -0.11 9.94
CA ARG A 37 -16.53 -0.19 10.76
C ARG A 37 -16.26 0.08 12.24
N PRO A 38 -17.29 0.42 13.06
CA PRO A 38 -18.69 0.70 12.70
C PRO A 38 -18.85 1.98 11.87
N TYR A 39 -20.06 2.23 11.36
CA TYR A 39 -20.36 3.43 10.57
C TYR A 39 -19.96 4.71 11.33
N GLY A 40 -19.38 5.69 10.61
CA GLY A 40 -18.86 6.92 11.21
C GLY A 40 -17.54 6.78 11.97
N LYS A 41 -16.97 5.57 12.07
CA LYS A 41 -15.69 5.32 12.76
C LYS A 41 -14.62 4.74 11.83
N ASN A 42 -14.68 5.01 10.53
CA ASN A 42 -13.69 4.51 9.57
C ASN A 42 -12.26 4.99 9.91
N SER A 43 -11.35 4.06 10.15
CA SER A 43 -9.98 4.37 10.59
C SER A 43 -9.08 4.87 9.47
N PHE A 44 -9.47 4.67 8.20
CA PHE A 44 -8.70 5.13 7.04
C PHE A 44 -9.11 6.53 6.56
N ALA A 45 -10.23 7.05 7.06
CA ALA A 45 -10.76 8.33 6.61
C ALA A 45 -9.73 9.45 6.79
N ARG A 46 -9.45 10.17 5.69
CA ARG A 46 -8.48 11.27 5.58
C ARG A 46 -7.04 10.89 5.89
N LYS A 47 -6.72 9.59 5.98
CA LYS A 47 -5.36 9.14 6.20
C LYS A 47 -4.63 8.96 4.87
N PRO A 48 -3.49 9.63 4.64
CA PRO A 48 -2.68 9.39 3.45
C PRO A 48 -2.26 7.92 3.33
N THR A 49 -2.35 7.40 2.11
CA THR A 49 -2.08 6.00 1.79
C THR A 49 -1.27 5.86 0.52
N ALA A 50 -0.50 4.77 0.44
CA ALA A 50 0.21 4.36 -0.77
C ALA A 50 0.09 2.84 -0.94
N VAL A 51 0.24 2.36 -2.17
CA VAL A 51 0.07 0.95 -2.53
C VAL A 51 1.26 0.49 -3.35
N ILE A 52 1.90 -0.58 -2.91
CA ILE A 52 3.00 -1.27 -3.56
C ILE A 52 2.76 -2.79 -3.51
N GLY A 53 3.41 -3.55 -4.36
CA GLY A 53 3.25 -4.99 -4.39
C GLY A 53 4.27 -5.66 -5.29
N THR A 54 4.38 -6.97 -5.15
CA THR A 54 5.28 -7.77 -5.97
C THR A 54 4.67 -9.12 -6.32
N SER A 55 5.04 -9.63 -7.50
CA SER A 55 4.63 -10.94 -8.01
C SER A 55 5.73 -11.48 -8.94
N PRO A 56 5.94 -12.80 -9.03
CA PRO A 56 6.86 -13.37 -10.01
C PRO A 56 6.50 -13.07 -11.47
N GLY A 57 5.21 -12.82 -11.75
CA GLY A 57 4.72 -12.51 -13.10
C GLY A 57 4.90 -11.03 -13.49
N ALA A 58 5.04 -10.77 -14.79
CA ALA A 58 5.36 -9.44 -15.33
C ALA A 58 4.30 -8.33 -15.05
N ILE A 59 3.04 -8.69 -14.81
CA ILE A 59 1.98 -7.73 -14.42
C ILE A 59 2.23 -7.18 -13.01
N ALA A 60 3.02 -7.88 -12.19
CA ALA A 60 3.58 -7.37 -10.94
C ALA A 60 2.55 -6.70 -10.00
N THR A 61 1.40 -7.36 -9.82
CA THR A 61 0.28 -6.97 -8.94
C THR A 61 -0.57 -5.78 -9.36
N ALA A 62 -0.37 -5.23 -10.57
CA ALA A 62 -1.07 -4.02 -11.01
C ALA A 62 -2.60 -4.09 -10.88
N VAL A 63 -3.21 -5.26 -11.13
CA VAL A 63 -4.67 -5.42 -11.06
C VAL A 63 -5.16 -5.43 -9.61
N ALA A 64 -4.42 -6.10 -8.70
CA ALA A 64 -4.72 -6.04 -7.27
C ALA A 64 -4.57 -4.62 -6.71
N GLN A 65 -3.52 -3.90 -7.11
CA GLN A 65 -3.34 -2.51 -6.67
C GLN A 65 -4.48 -1.61 -7.16
N GLN A 66 -4.93 -1.77 -8.41
CA GLN A 66 -6.07 -1.01 -8.92
C GLN A 66 -7.38 -1.34 -8.19
N SER A 67 -7.62 -2.62 -7.89
CA SER A 67 -8.76 -3.06 -7.07
C SER A 67 -8.72 -2.43 -5.67
N LEU A 68 -7.54 -2.39 -5.04
CA LEU A 68 -7.35 -1.77 -3.73
C LEU A 68 -7.63 -0.27 -3.75
N ARG A 69 -7.16 0.46 -4.76
CA ARG A 69 -7.40 1.90 -4.92
C ARG A 69 -8.90 2.24 -4.93
N SER A 70 -9.72 1.40 -5.57
CA SER A 70 -11.18 1.54 -5.54
C SER A 70 -11.75 1.41 -4.12
N VAL A 71 -11.29 0.41 -3.34
CA VAL A 71 -11.69 0.24 -1.94
C VAL A 71 -11.26 1.43 -1.07
N LEU A 72 -10.04 1.93 -1.26
CA LEU A 72 -9.51 3.07 -0.52
C LEU A 72 -10.26 4.37 -0.83
N SER A 73 -10.77 4.51 -2.06
CA SER A 73 -11.62 5.64 -2.46
C SER A 73 -12.91 5.68 -1.63
N PHE A 74 -13.60 4.54 -1.49
CA PHE A 74 -14.75 4.43 -0.58
C PHE A 74 -14.38 4.74 0.87
N CYS A 75 -13.19 4.31 1.30
CA CYS A 75 -12.69 4.59 2.65
C CYS A 75 -12.30 6.07 2.87
N ASN A 76 -12.46 6.94 1.87
CA ASN A 76 -12.06 8.35 1.92
C ASN A 76 -10.59 8.52 2.36
N ALA A 77 -9.71 7.63 1.90
CA ALA A 77 -8.28 7.69 2.19
C ALA A 77 -7.57 8.39 1.01
N PRO A 78 -6.89 9.53 1.21
CA PRO A 78 -6.04 10.14 0.19
C PRO A 78 -4.98 9.15 -0.30
N GLN A 79 -4.79 9.06 -1.61
CA GLN A 79 -3.92 8.05 -2.22
C GLN A 79 -2.78 8.71 -2.98
N MET A 80 -1.55 8.26 -2.74
CA MET A 80 -0.42 8.54 -3.62
C MET A 80 -0.62 7.77 -4.92
N ASN A 81 -0.75 8.50 -6.03
CA ASN A 81 -1.06 7.92 -7.34
C ASN A 81 0.20 7.60 -8.16
N SER A 82 1.26 8.36 -7.98
CA SER A 82 2.55 8.21 -8.67
C SER A 82 3.69 8.46 -7.68
N PRO A 83 4.84 7.79 -7.79
CA PRO A 83 5.14 6.72 -8.75
C PRO A 83 4.33 5.44 -8.49
N GLU A 84 3.97 4.72 -9.56
CA GLU A 84 3.38 3.38 -9.47
C GLU A 84 4.47 2.34 -9.19
N ALA A 85 4.21 1.37 -8.31
CA ALA A 85 5.20 0.39 -7.88
C ALA A 85 4.73 -1.05 -8.13
N TYR A 86 4.84 -1.48 -9.39
CA TYR A 86 4.59 -2.83 -9.86
C TYR A 86 5.92 -3.59 -9.97
N ILE A 87 6.35 -4.24 -8.89
CA ILE A 87 7.66 -4.88 -8.85
C ILE A 87 7.57 -6.34 -9.27
N GLN A 88 8.21 -6.73 -10.37
CA GLN A 88 8.37 -8.15 -10.68
C GLN A 88 9.40 -8.77 -9.72
N PHE A 89 8.99 -9.78 -8.96
CA PHE A 89 9.89 -10.47 -8.04
C PHE A 89 10.73 -11.51 -8.79
N THR A 90 12.05 -11.42 -8.67
CA THR A 90 12.97 -12.46 -9.14
C THR A 90 13.69 -13.10 -7.95
N PRO A 91 14.06 -14.39 -8.03
CA PRO A 91 14.88 -15.02 -6.99
C PRO A 91 16.15 -14.21 -6.72
N GLY A 92 16.42 -13.93 -5.45
CA GLY A 92 17.57 -13.14 -5.02
C GLY A 92 17.40 -11.63 -5.12
N LEU A 93 16.26 -11.09 -5.57
CA LEU A 93 16.02 -9.63 -5.62
C LEU A 93 16.12 -8.97 -4.24
N ILE A 94 15.60 -9.64 -3.22
CA ILE A 94 15.67 -9.24 -1.82
C ILE A 94 16.22 -10.44 -1.04
N THR A 95 17.25 -10.22 -0.21
CA THR A 95 17.81 -11.24 0.68
C THR A 95 16.90 -11.49 1.89
N ASP A 96 17.15 -12.55 2.64
CA ASP A 96 16.40 -12.83 3.88
C ASP A 96 16.59 -11.73 4.94
N ASP A 97 17.72 -11.00 4.88
CA ASP A 97 18.02 -9.84 5.74
C ASP A 97 17.37 -8.54 5.23
N GLY A 98 16.64 -8.59 4.11
CA GLY A 98 15.93 -7.45 3.53
C GLY A 98 16.78 -6.57 2.61
N GLU A 99 17.99 -6.99 2.24
CA GLU A 99 18.84 -6.23 1.31
C GLU A 99 18.32 -6.37 -0.12
N VAL A 100 18.19 -5.24 -0.82
CA VAL A 100 17.81 -5.22 -2.23
C VAL A 100 19.08 -5.37 -3.07
N THR A 101 19.22 -6.49 -3.77
CA THR A 101 20.47 -6.85 -4.46
C THR A 101 20.65 -6.14 -5.81
N VAL A 102 19.59 -5.53 -6.33
CA VAL A 102 19.58 -4.79 -7.60
C VAL A 102 19.54 -3.29 -7.31
N ALA A 103 20.65 -2.60 -7.59
CA ALA A 103 20.82 -1.17 -7.26
C ALA A 103 19.73 -0.25 -7.86
N SER A 104 19.23 -0.56 -9.06
CA SER A 104 18.14 0.22 -9.67
C SER A 104 16.81 0.01 -8.95
N THR A 105 16.51 -1.22 -8.50
CA THR A 105 15.33 -1.50 -7.67
C THR A 105 15.46 -0.83 -6.32
N GLU A 106 16.64 -0.87 -5.69
CA GLU A 106 16.88 -0.17 -4.43
C GLU A 106 16.63 1.34 -4.57
N THR A 107 17.20 1.95 -5.62
CA THR A 107 17.01 3.37 -5.94
C THR A 107 15.55 3.71 -6.15
N PHE A 108 14.82 2.87 -6.89
CA PHE A 108 13.38 3.05 -7.11
C PHE A 108 12.59 2.99 -5.80
N LEU A 109 12.87 2.02 -4.94
CA LEU A 109 12.17 1.86 -3.66
C LEU A 109 12.46 3.02 -2.70
N ARG A 110 13.69 3.54 -2.68
CA ARG A 110 14.03 4.77 -1.93
C ARG A 110 13.22 5.96 -2.42
N ASN A 111 13.23 6.20 -3.73
CA ASN A 111 12.45 7.30 -4.32
C ASN A 111 10.94 7.16 -4.07
N TYR A 112 10.40 5.93 -4.12
CA TYR A 112 9.00 5.68 -3.79
C TYR A 112 8.66 6.09 -2.35
N MET A 113 9.56 5.82 -1.39
CA MET A 113 9.37 6.22 0.00
C MET A 113 9.52 7.74 0.20
N ASP A 114 10.42 8.39 -0.54
CA ASP A 114 10.58 9.85 -0.52
C ASP A 114 9.33 10.56 -1.06
N GLU A 115 8.80 10.09 -2.18
CA GLU A 115 7.54 10.59 -2.76
C GLU A 115 6.36 10.35 -1.81
N PHE A 116 6.31 9.20 -1.14
CA PHE A 116 5.28 8.93 -0.14
C PHE A 116 5.40 9.86 1.07
N HIS A 117 6.61 10.15 1.53
CA HIS A 117 6.85 11.12 2.59
C HIS A 117 6.35 12.52 2.20
N MET A 118 6.70 12.99 0.99
CA MET A 118 6.24 14.27 0.47
C MET A 118 4.70 14.33 0.36
N PHE A 119 4.09 13.24 -0.11
CA PHE A 119 2.64 13.12 -0.19
C PHE A 119 1.98 13.21 1.19
N ILE A 120 2.52 12.52 2.20
CA ILE A 120 2.03 12.58 3.58
C ILE A 120 2.09 14.02 4.10
N ALA A 121 3.22 14.70 3.94
CA ALA A 121 3.39 16.08 4.37
C ALA A 121 2.33 17.00 3.74
N ARG A 122 2.10 16.88 2.42
CA ARG A 122 1.12 17.68 1.69
C ARG A 122 -0.32 17.45 2.17
N VAL A 123 -0.70 16.20 2.46
CA VAL A 123 -2.05 15.86 2.92
C VAL A 123 -2.31 16.36 4.35
N LEU A 124 -1.28 16.41 5.20
CA LEU A 124 -1.40 16.81 6.62
C LEU A 124 -1.16 18.30 6.88
N GLN A 125 -0.71 19.06 5.89
CA GLN A 125 -0.47 20.51 5.99
C GLN A 125 -1.75 21.37 5.88
N VAL A 126 -2.93 20.73 5.82
CA VAL A 126 -4.24 21.40 5.66
C VAL A 126 -5.03 21.42 6.97
#